data_AF-A0A831LY24-F1
#
_entry.id   AF-A0A831LY24-F1
#
_cell.length_a   1.000
_cell.length_b   1.000
_cell.length_c   1.000
_cell.angle_alpha   90.00
_cell.angle_beta   90.00
_cell.angle_gamma   90.00
#
_symmetry.space_group_name_H-M   'P 1'
#
loop_
_entity.id
_entity.type
_entity.pdbx_description
1 polymer ?
#
loop_
_entity_poly.entity_id
_entity_poly.type
_entity_poly.pdbx_seq_one_letter_code
_entity_poly.pdbx_strand_id
1 'polypeptide(L)'
;MKNIFEKINLTPKQVLNIFLIIVLLIFISQNLEMVRVKFLFFKFELPIIILIGLVFFIGFFTAHVFNQNKQKREKKFLVEREEKNREEK
;
A
#
# COMPACT_ATOMS: atom_id res chain seq x y z
N MET A 1 15.14 -12.81 -42.57
CA MET A 1 14.66 -12.86 -41.18
C MET A 1 13.14 -12.68 -41.19
N LYS A 2 12.42 -13.77 -41.48
CA LYS A 2 10.96 -13.78 -41.59
C LYS A 2 10.36 -14.15 -40.22
N ASN A 3 9.33 -13.39 -39.84
CA ASN A 3 8.12 -13.89 -39.18
C ASN A 3 8.17 -14.23 -37.68
N ILE A 4 8.71 -13.33 -36.85
CA ILE A 4 8.33 -13.31 -35.42
C ILE A 4 6.97 -12.61 -35.23
N PHE A 5 6.66 -11.61 -36.07
CA PHE A 5 5.51 -10.73 -35.90
C PHE A 5 4.19 -11.26 -36.53
N GLU A 6 4.24 -12.20 -37.49
CA GLU A 6 3.04 -12.75 -38.15
C GLU A 6 2.25 -13.74 -37.28
N LYS A 7 2.84 -14.24 -36.18
CA LYS A 7 2.21 -15.29 -35.35
C LYS A 7 1.57 -14.77 -34.06
N ILE A 8 1.64 -13.46 -33.79
CA ILE A 8 1.24 -12.92 -32.49
C ILE A 8 -0.12 -12.21 -32.62
N ASN A 9 -1.20 -12.96 -32.38
CA ASN A 9 -2.54 -12.39 -32.14
C ASN A 9 -2.57 -11.71 -30.75
N LEU A 10 -1.88 -10.57 -30.61
CA LEU A 10 -1.92 -9.79 -29.38
C LEU A 10 -3.21 -8.99 -29.31
N THR A 11 -3.97 -9.22 -28.24
CA THR A 11 -5.13 -8.37 -27.94
C THR A 11 -4.67 -7.00 -27.44
N PRO A 12 -5.43 -5.92 -27.66
CA PRO A 12 -5.08 -4.59 -27.15
C PRO A 12 -4.82 -4.56 -25.63
N LYS A 13 -5.53 -5.39 -24.86
CA LYS A 13 -5.30 -5.55 -23.41
C LYS A 13 -3.93 -6.13 -23.10
N GLN A 14 -3.45 -7.10 -23.87
CA GLN A 14 -2.10 -7.68 -23.68
C GLN A 14 -1.01 -6.68 -24.03
N VAL A 15 -1.18 -5.92 -25.12
CA VAL A 15 -0.24 -4.84 -25.48
C VAL A 15 -0.15 -3.80 -24.36
N LEU A 16 -1.31 -3.37 -23.83
CA LEU A 16 -1.36 -2.44 -22.70
C LEU A 16 -0.68 -3.02 -21.45
N ASN A 17 -0.92 -4.29 -21.13
CA ASN A 17 -0.30 -4.93 -19.97
C ASN A 17 1.22 -5.03 -20.13
N ILE A 18 1.73 -5.44 -21.30
CA ILE A 18 3.17 -5.49 -21.59
C ILE A 18 3.78 -4.10 -21.45
N PHE A 19 3.14 -3.09 -22.04
CA PHE A 19 3.55 -1.70 -21.91
C PHE A 19 3.61 -1.26 -20.44
N LEU A 20 2.57 -1.56 -19.66
CA LEU A 20 2.49 -1.22 -18.25
C LEU A 20 3.59 -1.90 -17.43
N ILE A 21 3.90 -3.17 -17.73
CA ILE A 21 5.00 -3.90 -17.10
C ILE A 21 6.34 -3.24 -17.41
N ILE A 22 6.59 -2.87 -18.68
CA ILE A 22 7.84 -2.18 -19.07
C ILE A 22 7.98 -0.86 -18.33
N VAL A 23 6.90 -0.05 -18.28
CA VAL A 23 6.88 1.21 -17.54
C VAL A 23 7.17 0.99 -16.06
N LEU A 24 6.56 -0.03 -15.45
CA LEU A 24 6.78 -0.37 -14.04
C LEU A 24 8.23 -0.79 -13.78
N LEU A 25 8.83 -1.59 -14.66
CA LEU A 25 10.23 -2.00 -14.53
C LEU A 25 11.19 -0.80 -14.65
N ILE A 26 10.93 0.12 -15.57
CA ILE A 26 11.70 1.37 -15.69
C ILE A 26 11.55 2.20 -14.44
N PHE A 27 10.32 2.38 -13.95
CA PHE A 27 10.04 3.11 -12.72
C PHE A 27 10.81 2.52 -11.54
N ILE A 28 10.74 1.21 -11.31
CA ILE A 28 11.48 0.54 -10.23
C ILE A 28 12.98 0.78 -10.40
N SER A 29 13.51 0.56 -11.61
CA SER A 29 14.95 0.68 -11.89
C SER A 29 15.47 2.11 -11.66
N GLN A 30 14.71 3.12 -12.06
CA GLN A 30 15.03 4.53 -11.80
C GLN A 30 14.95 4.88 -10.31
N ASN A 31 14.04 4.23 -9.58
CA ASN A 31 13.84 4.39 -8.15
C ASN A 31 14.66 3.40 -7.30
N LEU A 32 15.75 2.85 -7.86
CA LEU A 32 16.78 2.14 -7.09
C LEU A 32 17.82 3.09 -6.48
N GLU A 33 17.69 4.39 -6.72
CA GLU A 33 18.59 5.40 -6.15
C GLU A 33 18.68 5.26 -4.62
N MET A 34 19.92 5.21 -4.14
CA MET A 34 20.24 5.02 -2.74
C MET A 34 20.05 6.34 -1.99
N VAL A 35 19.11 6.36 -1.06
CA VAL A 35 18.85 7.51 -0.19
C VAL A 35 19.47 7.25 1.17
N ARG A 36 20.26 8.21 1.65
CA ARG A 36 20.83 8.18 2.99
C ARG A 36 19.79 8.60 4.01
N VAL A 37 19.39 7.66 4.86
CA VAL A 37 18.47 7.89 5.97
C VAL A 37 19.26 8.03 7.27
N LYS A 38 18.96 9.09 8.02
CA LYS A 38 19.43 9.26 9.40
C LYS A 38 18.28 8.91 10.32
N PHE A 39 18.46 7.89 11.15
CA PHE A 39 17.47 7.48 12.12
C PHE A 39 18.09 7.49 13.52
N LEU A 40 17.64 8.42 14.36
CA LEU A 40 18.20 8.68 15.69
C LEU A 40 19.72 8.90 15.61
N PHE A 41 20.52 7.93 16.06
CA PHE A 41 21.99 7.96 16.05
C PHE A 41 22.62 7.20 14.87
N PHE A 42 21.82 6.46 14.08
CA PHE A 42 22.28 5.64 12.97
C PHE A 42 22.11 6.35 11.63
N LYS A 43 23.02 6.05 10.70
CA LYS A 43 22.94 6.50 9.31
C LYS A 43 23.12 5.29 8.42
N PHE A 44 22.20 5.07 7.50
CA PHE A 44 22.24 3.94 6.58
C PHE A 44 21.66 4.36 5.23
N GLU A 45 22.03 3.65 4.18
CA GLU A 45 21.62 3.91 2.82
C GLU A 45 20.69 2.79 2.37
N LEU A 46 19.56 3.16 1.78
CA LEU A 46 18.63 2.20 1.20
C LEU A 46 18.01 2.74 -0.09
N PRO A 47 17.60 1.85 -1.01
CA PRO A 47 16.85 2.25 -2.20
C PRO A 47 15.57 2.99 -1.82
N ILE A 48 15.28 4.10 -2.51
CA ILE A 48 14.12 4.95 -2.21
C ILE A 48 12.78 4.18 -2.24
N ILE A 49 12.66 3.18 -3.12
CA ILE A 49 11.46 2.34 -3.20
C ILE A 49 11.18 1.58 -1.88
N ILE A 50 12.23 1.13 -1.18
CA ILE A 50 12.10 0.44 0.12
C ILE A 50 11.63 1.45 1.18
N LEU A 51 12.17 2.67 1.16
CA LEU A 51 11.78 3.73 2.09
C LEU A 51 10.29 4.07 1.96
N ILE A 52 9.83 4.26 0.73
CA ILE A 52 8.41 4.54 0.42
C ILE A 52 7.53 3.39 0.92
N GLY A 53 7.89 2.14 0.62
CA GLY A 53 7.15 0.98 1.10
C GLY A 53 7.03 0.94 2.63
N LEU A 54 8.14 1.11 3.34
CA LEU A 54 8.16 1.13 4.81
C LEU A 54 7.27 2.24 5.39
N VAL A 55 7.40 3.47 4.90
CA VAL A 55 6.59 4.61 5.38
C VAL A 55 5.10 4.39 5.11
N PHE A 56 4.76 3.88 3.91
CA PHE A 56 3.38 3.54 3.57
C PHE A 56 2.80 2.50 4.54
N PHE A 57 3.52 1.39 4.76
CA PHE A 57 3.05 0.34 5.66
C PHE A 57 2.93 0.83 7.10
N ILE A 58 3.88 1.63 7.60
CA ILE A 58 3.79 2.23 8.94
C ILE A 58 2.51 3.07 9.04
N GLY A 59 2.23 3.93 8.06
CA GLY A 59 1.01 4.72 8.02
C GLY A 59 -0.26 3.85 7.97
N PHE A 60 -0.29 2.86 7.09
CA PHE A 60 -1.41 1.93 6.92
C PHE A 60 -1.69 1.14 8.21
N PHE A 61 -0.66 0.55 8.82
CA PHE A 61 -0.81 -0.21 10.07
C PHE A 61 -1.20 0.70 11.22
N THR A 62 -0.64 1.91 11.30
CA THR A 62 -1.05 2.90 12.31
C THR A 62 -2.54 3.21 12.16
N ALA A 63 -3.01 3.54 10.97
CA ALA A 63 -4.44 3.78 10.74
C ALA A 63 -5.30 2.56 11.11
N HIS A 64 -4.87 1.36 10.72
CA HIS A 64 -5.59 0.12 11.01
C HIS A 64 -5.71 -0.14 12.53
N VAL A 65 -4.61 -0.03 13.27
CA VAL A 65 -4.57 -0.25 14.73
C VAL A 65 -5.42 0.79 15.46
N PHE A 66 -5.33 2.06 15.08
CA PHE A 66 -6.08 3.12 15.74
C PHE A 66 -7.58 3.10 15.38
N ASN A 67 -7.96 2.62 14.19
CA ASN A 67 -9.37 2.49 13.79
C ASN A 67 -10.10 1.38 14.55
N GLN A 68 -9.42 0.30 14.95
CA GLN A 68 -10.02 -0.76 15.77
C GLN A 68 -10.48 -0.27 17.15
N ASN A 69 -9.80 0.74 17.71
CA ASN A 69 -10.16 1.32 19.00
C ASN A 69 -11.43 2.19 18.93
N LYS A 70 -11.67 2.83 17.78
CA LYS A 70 -12.88 3.64 17.57
C LYS A 70 -14.14 2.77 17.53
N GLN A 71 -14.13 1.70 16.75
CA GLN A 71 -15.29 0.80 16.65
C GLN A 71 -15.63 0.08 17.97
N LYS A 72 -14.62 -0.30 18.77
CA LYS A 72 -14.84 -0.89 20.10
C LYS A 72 -15.51 0.10 21.07
N ARG A 73 -15.11 1.38 21.03
CA ARG A 73 -15.74 2.42 21.87
C ARG A 73 -17.19 2.67 21.45
N GLU A 74 -17.45 2.83 20.16
CA GLU A 74 -18.80 3.07 19.65
C GLU A 74 -19.77 1.93 20.01
N LYS A 75 -19.34 0.67 19.86
CA LYS A 75 -20.16 -0.48 20.29
C LYS A 75 -20.45 -0.49 21.78
N LYS A 76 -19.47 -0.17 22.64
CA LYS A 76 -19.69 -0.07 24.09
C LYS A 76 -20.70 1.02 24.45
N PHE A 77 -20.58 2.21 23.85
CA PHE A 77 -21.51 3.32 24.08
C PHE A 77 -22.94 2.98 23.65
N LEU A 78 -23.12 2.24 22.55
CA LEU A 78 -24.44 1.82 22.10
C LEU A 78 -25.08 0.79 23.06
N VAL A 79 -24.30 -0.20 23.52
CA VAL A 79 -24.79 -1.20 24.49
C VAL A 79 -25.18 -0.55 25.81
N GLU A 80 -24.34 0.35 26.36
CA GLU A 80 -24.63 1.06 27.61
C GLU A 80 -25.89 1.94 27.51
N ARG A 81 -26.13 2.56 26.34
CA ARG A 81 -27.36 3.34 26.10
C ARG A 81 -28.61 2.45 26.00
N GLU A 82 -28.49 1.26 25.41
CA GLU A 82 -29.60 0.30 25.30
C GLU A 82 -29.96 -0.33 26.65
N GLU A 83 -28.98 -0.58 27.52
CA GLU A 83 -29.21 -1.08 28.88
C GLU A 83 -29.93 -0.02 29.72
N LYS A 84 -29.45 1.22 29.70
CA LYS A 84 -30.07 2.34 30.43
C LYS A 84 -31.53 2.58 30.03
N ASN A 85 -31.84 2.53 28.74
CA ASN A 85 -33.21 2.69 28.23
C ASN A 85 -34.16 1.53 28.61
N ARG A 86 -33.62 0.36 29.01
CA ARG A 86 -34.43 -0.76 29.51
C ARG A 86 -34.73 -0.65 31.00
N GLU A 87 -33.83 -0.07 31.78
CA GLU A 87 -34.03 0.16 33.22
C GLU A 87 -35.03 1.29 33.50
N GLU A 88 -35.18 2.24 32.57
CA GLU A 88 -36.12 3.36 32.68
C GLU A 88 -37.56 3.03 32.21
N LYS A 89 -37.84 1.80 31.75
CA LYS A 89 -39.17 1.33 31.30
C LYS A 89 -39.82 0.37 32.29
#